data_AF-A0A177DBJ6-F1
#
_entry.id   AF-A0A177DBJ6-F1
#
_cell.length_a   1.000
_cell.length_b   1.000
_cell.length_c   1.000
_cell.angle_alpha   90.00
_cell.angle_beta   90.00
_cell.angle_gamma   90.00
#
_symmetry.space_group_name_H-M   'P 1'
#
loop_
_entity.id
_entity.type
_entity.pdbx_description
1 polymer ?
#
loop_
_entity_poly.entity_id
_entity_poly.type
_entity_poly.pdbx_seq_one_letter_code
_entity_poly.pdbx_strand_id
1 'polypeptide(L)'
;MCRQCTTIDPGSEESCSITFRIRIREILDRIDHLLRCCNNLEDRYREAGIVFHKTERACRLACERNTEWAILYANLEKAFLIDSYEDIFAPLKDMETRLMKLRIKVQHVPSAATAGELMVAFWHDLAPPTDALIAEFGTFKQYISKLQSDAYTLRLFNKKYFQVNDLGVHNAWYDPVVDMINNKRTVRSRVGEFTLFADWVHSLPEAQRALEVQAGHDGYNPSGTLFEDRLFAYSMDLIWRTNERFIPNRHQPSRGLQHGGT
;
A
#
# COMPACT_ATOMS: atom_id res chain seq x y z
N MET A 1 44.92 -6.12 -3.89
CA MET A 1 44.53 -6.55 -5.25
C MET A 1 43.16 -7.21 -5.17
N CYS A 2 42.14 -6.64 -5.82
CA CYS A 2 40.81 -7.25 -5.90
C CYS A 2 40.90 -8.52 -6.76
N ARG A 3 40.45 -9.67 -6.25
CA ARG A 3 40.51 -10.97 -6.95
C ARG A 3 39.59 -11.07 -8.18
N GLN A 4 38.72 -10.09 -8.41
CA GLN A 4 37.79 -10.00 -9.53
C GLN A 4 38.18 -8.95 -10.58
N CYS A 5 39.22 -8.16 -10.34
CA CYS A 5 39.74 -7.20 -11.32
C CYS A 5 40.82 -7.88 -12.17
N THR A 6 40.41 -8.50 -13.28
CA THR A 6 41.34 -9.02 -14.29
C THR A 6 42.04 -7.84 -14.98
N THR A 7 43.33 -7.98 -15.27
CA THR A 7 44.06 -7.00 -16.09
C THR A 7 43.43 -6.96 -17.47
N ILE A 8 42.90 -5.81 -17.87
CA ILE A 8 42.26 -5.63 -19.18
C ILE A 8 43.35 -5.58 -20.23
N ASP A 9 43.25 -6.42 -21.26
CA ASP A 9 44.15 -6.39 -22.41
C ASP A 9 43.90 -5.07 -23.18
N PRO A 10 44.91 -4.25 -23.48
CA PRO A 10 44.77 -3.02 -24.25
C PRO A 10 44.01 -3.19 -25.58
N GLY A 11 44.12 -4.36 -26.23
CA GLY A 11 43.37 -4.67 -27.46
C GLY A 11 41.85 -4.84 -27.28
N SER A 12 41.37 -4.90 -26.04
CA SER A 12 39.97 -5.13 -25.67
C SER A 12 39.30 -3.97 -24.92
N GLU A 13 40.04 -2.88 -24.68
CA GLU A 13 39.62 -1.81 -23.77
C GLU A 13 38.32 -1.11 -24.20
N GLU A 14 38.14 -0.88 -25.51
CA GLU A 14 36.91 -0.27 -26.04
C GLU A 14 35.70 -1.19 -25.85
N SER A 15 35.84 -2.49 -26.16
CA SER A 15 34.80 -3.50 -25.98
C SER A 15 34.42 -3.68 -24.51
N CYS A 16 35.42 -3.71 -23.62
CA CYS A 16 35.20 -3.76 -22.17
C CYS A 16 34.49 -2.49 -21.67
N SER A 17 34.89 -1.31 -22.13
CA SER A 17 34.26 -0.04 -21.76
C SER A 17 32.78 -0.01 -22.18
N ILE A 18 32.45 -0.44 -23.40
CA ILE A 18 31.08 -0.55 -23.89
C ILE A 18 30.28 -1.51 -23.01
N THR A 19 30.84 -2.69 -22.72
CA THR A 19 30.18 -3.72 -21.90
C THR A 19 29.82 -3.19 -20.51
N PHE A 20 30.77 -2.57 -19.80
CA PHE A 20 30.48 -2.03 -18.46
C PHE A 20 29.52 -0.85 -18.50
N ARG A 21 29.55 0.01 -19.53
CA ARG A 21 28.54 1.06 -19.70
C ARG A 21 27.13 0.51 -19.88
N ILE A 22 26.97 -0.58 -20.64
CA ILE A 22 25.68 -1.27 -20.77
C ILE A 22 25.23 -1.78 -19.40
N ARG A 23 26.10 -2.46 -18.65
CA ARG A 23 25.78 -2.98 -17.30
C ARG A 23 25.42 -1.88 -16.30
N ILE A 24 26.13 -0.76 -16.33
CA ILE A 24 25.84 0.41 -15.47
C ILE A 24 24.47 1.01 -15.84
N ARG A 25 24.13 1.07 -17.14
CA ARG A 25 22.79 1.49 -17.58
C ARG A 25 21.70 0.54 -17.10
N GLU A 26 21.92 -0.77 -17.18
CA GLU A 26 20.98 -1.76 -16.64
C GLU A 26 20.73 -1.57 -15.13
N ILE A 27 21.76 -1.18 -14.37
CA ILE A 27 21.60 -0.83 -12.95
C ILE A 27 20.71 0.41 -12.78
N LEU A 28 20.91 1.46 -13.59
CA LEU A 28 20.05 2.65 -13.55
C LEU A 28 18.58 2.30 -13.80
N ASP A 29 18.32 1.49 -14.83
CA ASP A 29 16.96 1.06 -15.18
C ASP A 29 16.31 0.26 -14.05
N ARG A 30 17.08 -0.60 -13.36
CA ARG A 30 16.63 -1.35 -12.17
C ARG A 30 16.30 -0.43 -11.01
N ILE A 31 17.16 0.55 -10.71
CA ILE A 31 16.94 1.52 -9.64
C ILE A 31 15.66 2.33 -9.91
N ASP A 32 15.51 2.85 -11.13
CA ASP A 32 14.32 3.63 -11.52
C ASP A 32 13.05 2.77 -11.46
N HIS A 33 13.13 1.47 -11.79
CA HIS A 33 12.02 0.54 -11.63
C HIS A 33 11.65 0.31 -10.15
N LEU A 34 12.63 0.12 -9.27
CA LEU A 34 12.40 -0.08 -7.84
C LEU A 34 11.74 1.16 -7.20
N LEU A 35 12.23 2.35 -7.51
CA LEU A 35 11.66 3.62 -7.05
C LEU A 35 10.18 3.75 -7.46
N ARG A 36 9.83 3.40 -8.70
CA ARG A 36 8.42 3.38 -9.13
C ARG A 36 7.58 2.34 -8.39
N CYS A 37 8.17 1.19 -8.03
CA CYS A 37 7.45 0.13 -7.35
C CYS A 37 7.19 0.39 -5.87
N CYS A 38 7.95 1.28 -5.21
CA CYS A 38 7.74 1.62 -3.80
C CYS A 38 6.33 2.18 -3.55
N ASN A 39 5.88 3.14 -4.38
CA ASN A 39 4.52 3.68 -4.32
C ASN A 39 3.41 2.61 -4.42
N ASN A 40 3.60 1.60 -5.27
CA ASN A 40 2.61 0.53 -5.45
C ASN A 40 2.45 -0.36 -4.20
N LEU A 41 3.46 -0.41 -3.31
CA LEU A 41 3.38 -1.20 -2.08
C LEU A 41 2.54 -0.51 -1.00
N GLU A 42 2.60 0.82 -0.93
CA GLU A 42 1.73 1.63 -0.05
C GLU A 42 0.26 1.43 -0.40
N ASP A 43 -0.09 1.46 -1.69
CA ASP A 43 -1.45 1.21 -2.18
C ASP A 43 -1.98 -0.16 -1.72
N ARG A 44 -1.15 -1.20 -1.91
CA ARG A 44 -1.49 -2.58 -1.55
C ARG A 44 -1.68 -2.77 -0.05
N TYR A 45 -0.84 -2.11 0.76
CA TYR A 45 -1.00 -2.08 2.21
C TYR A 45 -2.34 -1.45 2.61
N ARG A 46 -2.70 -0.30 2.01
CA ARG A 46 -3.97 0.38 2.27
C ARG A 46 -5.18 -0.47 1.90
N GLU A 47 -5.14 -1.13 0.74
CA GLU A 47 -6.20 -2.05 0.32
C GLU A 47 -6.39 -3.19 1.33
N ALA A 48 -5.30 -3.79 1.82
CA ALA A 48 -5.37 -4.83 2.84
C ALA A 48 -5.93 -4.30 4.17
N GLY A 49 -5.53 -3.11 4.60
CA GLY A 49 -6.02 -2.47 5.83
C GLY A 49 -7.52 -2.18 5.77
N ILE A 50 -8.03 -1.67 4.64
CA ILE A 50 -9.47 -1.47 4.42
C ILE A 50 -10.22 -2.80 4.58
N VAL A 51 -9.70 -3.88 4.00
CA VAL A 51 -10.34 -5.20 4.10
C VAL A 51 -10.34 -5.74 5.54
N PHE A 52 -9.22 -5.57 6.26
CA PHE A 52 -9.11 -5.96 7.67
C PHE A 52 -10.11 -5.20 8.55
N HIS A 53 -10.17 -3.88 8.41
CA HIS A 53 -11.06 -3.06 9.23
C HIS A 53 -12.53 -3.31 8.90
N LYS A 54 -12.88 -3.48 7.61
CA LYS A 54 -14.25 -3.86 7.19
C LYS A 54 -14.68 -5.25 7.66
N THR A 55 -13.76 -6.11 8.11
CA THR A 55 -14.15 -7.36 8.76
C THR A 55 -14.83 -7.04 10.10
N GLU A 56 -15.79 -7.84 10.55
CA GLU A 56 -16.39 -7.61 11.87
C GLU A 56 -15.46 -8.03 13.00
N ARG A 57 -15.43 -7.30 14.12
CA ARG A 57 -14.65 -7.66 15.31
C ARG A 57 -14.97 -9.05 15.83
N ALA A 58 -16.23 -9.45 15.83
CA ALA A 58 -16.62 -10.80 16.27
C ALA A 58 -15.93 -11.88 15.41
N CYS A 59 -15.84 -11.65 14.10
CA CYS A 59 -15.13 -12.52 13.17
C CYS A 59 -13.62 -12.52 13.44
N ARG A 60 -13.01 -11.34 13.65
CA ARG A 60 -11.59 -11.20 14.03
C ARG A 60 -11.26 -11.97 15.32
N LEU A 61 -12.07 -11.80 16.37
CA LEU A 61 -11.92 -12.51 17.65
C LEU A 61 -12.13 -14.03 17.51
N ALA A 62 -12.95 -14.48 16.56
CA ALA A 62 -13.11 -15.90 16.29
C ALA A 62 -11.88 -16.49 15.57
N CYS A 63 -11.24 -15.73 14.68
CA CYS A 63 -9.95 -16.12 14.09
C CYS A 63 -8.85 -16.22 15.15
N GLU A 64 -8.80 -15.28 16.10
CA GLU A 64 -7.85 -15.28 17.21
C GLU A 64 -7.94 -16.57 18.05
N ARG A 65 -9.16 -17.06 18.31
CA ARG A 65 -9.42 -18.27 19.11
C ARG A 65 -9.18 -19.58 18.36
N ASN A 66 -9.00 -19.53 17.04
CA ASN A 66 -8.77 -20.71 16.22
C ASN A 66 -7.28 -20.84 15.90
N THR A 67 -6.66 -21.95 16.30
CA THR A 67 -5.22 -22.19 16.14
C THR A 67 -4.74 -22.13 14.68
N GLU A 68 -5.59 -22.48 13.71
CA GLU A 68 -5.28 -22.40 12.28
C GLU A 68 -5.23 -20.94 11.77
N TRP A 69 -6.07 -20.07 12.33
CA TRP A 69 -6.26 -18.69 11.86
C TRP A 69 -5.58 -17.64 12.75
N ALA A 70 -5.14 -18.01 13.95
CA ALA A 70 -4.56 -17.11 14.94
C ALA A 70 -3.28 -16.42 14.43
N ILE A 71 -2.41 -17.14 13.71
CA ILE A 71 -1.16 -16.58 13.15
C ILE A 71 -1.48 -15.51 12.09
N LEU A 72 -2.46 -15.80 11.23
CA LEU A 72 -2.92 -14.87 10.22
C LEU A 72 -3.49 -13.60 10.86
N TYR A 73 -4.34 -13.77 11.88
CA TYR A 73 -4.93 -12.65 12.60
C TYR A 73 -3.86 -11.79 13.28
N ALA A 74 -2.92 -12.41 14.01
CA ALA A 74 -1.84 -11.70 14.70
C ALA A 74 -0.97 -10.88 13.74
N ASN A 75 -0.71 -11.38 12.52
CA ASN A 75 0.03 -10.63 11.50
C ASN A 75 -0.73 -9.38 11.03
N LEU A 76 -2.04 -9.51 10.80
CA LEU A 76 -2.89 -8.40 10.38
C LEU A 76 -3.07 -7.38 11.49
N GLU A 77 -3.27 -7.84 12.73
CA GLU A 77 -3.41 -7.00 13.91
C GLU A 77 -2.15 -6.15 14.12
N LYS A 78 -0.98 -6.78 14.12
CA LYS A 78 0.30 -6.07 14.19
C LYS A 78 0.50 -5.05 13.07
N ALA A 79 -0.07 -5.29 11.89
CA ALA A 79 0.09 -4.42 10.73
C ALA A 79 -0.92 -3.26 10.67
N PHE A 80 -2.11 -3.41 11.25
CA PHE A 80 -3.23 -2.47 11.04
C PHE A 80 -3.80 -1.87 12.32
N LEU A 81 -3.49 -2.41 13.50
CA LEU A 81 -3.72 -1.78 14.79
C LEU A 81 -2.42 -1.15 15.27
N ILE A 82 -1.95 -0.16 14.51
CA ILE A 82 -0.68 0.55 14.74
C ILE A 82 -0.91 1.98 15.18
N ASP A 83 0.02 2.50 15.97
CA ASP A 83 0.05 3.90 16.37
C ASP A 83 0.73 4.80 15.31
N SER A 84 1.64 4.23 14.52
CA SER A 84 2.52 4.97 13.59
C SER A 84 2.64 4.25 12.25
N TYR A 85 2.14 4.86 11.18
CA TYR A 85 2.32 4.39 9.80
C TYR A 85 3.78 4.49 9.38
N GLU A 86 4.48 5.51 9.89
CA GLU A 86 5.89 5.76 9.64
C GLU A 86 6.74 4.56 10.04
N ASP A 87 6.39 3.84 11.09
CA ASP A 87 7.17 2.69 11.57
C ASP A 87 7.12 1.52 10.59
N ILE A 88 5.96 1.29 9.95
CA ILE A 88 5.80 0.23 8.93
C ILE A 88 6.59 0.57 7.68
N PHE A 89 6.57 1.84 7.27
CA PHE A 89 7.16 2.30 6.01
C PHE A 89 8.58 2.88 6.16
N ALA A 90 9.12 2.99 7.37
CA ALA A 90 10.50 3.41 7.61
C ALA A 90 11.52 2.59 6.80
N PRO A 91 11.42 1.24 6.73
CA PRO A 91 12.32 0.45 5.88
C PRO A 91 12.21 0.81 4.39
N LEU A 92 11.01 1.12 3.91
CA LEU A 92 10.80 1.51 2.50
C LEU A 92 11.38 2.90 2.23
N LYS A 93 11.18 3.87 3.13
CA LYS A 93 11.74 5.23 3.02
C LYS A 93 13.28 5.24 3.08
N ASP A 94 13.89 4.42 3.93
CA ASP A 94 15.34 4.23 3.96
C ASP A 94 15.84 3.66 2.62
N MET A 95 15.14 2.66 2.10
CA MET A 95 15.44 2.04 0.81
C MET A 95 15.35 3.04 -0.34
N GLU A 96 14.30 3.86 -0.40
CA GLU A 96 14.16 4.95 -1.39
C GLU A 96 15.33 5.93 -1.31
N THR A 97 15.71 6.34 -0.09
CA THR A 97 16.84 7.24 0.14
C THR A 97 18.15 6.64 -0.37
N ARG A 98 18.38 5.35 -0.11
CA ARG A 98 19.56 4.62 -0.59
C ARG A 98 19.55 4.41 -2.11
N LEU A 99 18.40 4.10 -2.70
CA LEU A 99 18.20 4.01 -4.14
C LEU A 99 18.48 5.34 -4.84
N MET A 100 18.03 6.46 -4.28
CA MET A 100 18.32 7.80 -4.80
C MET A 100 19.81 8.13 -4.73
N LYS A 101 20.49 7.80 -3.62
CA LYS A 101 21.95 7.96 -3.52
C LYS A 101 22.68 7.12 -4.58
N LEU A 102 22.22 5.89 -4.83
CA LEU A 102 22.81 5.01 -5.82
C LEU A 102 22.57 5.50 -7.26
N ARG A 103 21.36 6.00 -7.53
CA ARG A 103 21.00 6.66 -8.80
C ARG A 103 21.93 7.81 -9.12
N ILE A 104 22.19 8.68 -8.13
CA ILE A 104 23.14 9.80 -8.27
C ILE A 104 24.54 9.27 -8.58
N LYS A 105 25.02 8.23 -7.88
CA LYS A 105 26.34 7.62 -8.15
C LYS A 105 26.44 7.11 -9.59
N VAL A 106 25.42 6.42 -10.09
CA VAL A 106 25.38 5.93 -11.48
C VAL A 106 25.43 7.09 -12.49
N GLN A 107 24.68 8.17 -12.23
CA GLN A 107 24.65 9.34 -13.11
C GLN A 107 25.97 10.11 -13.15
N HIS A 108 26.80 10.02 -12.10
CA HIS A 108 28.10 10.68 -12.01
C HIS A 108 29.27 9.82 -12.52
N VAL A 109 29.01 8.64 -13.09
CA VAL A 109 30.07 7.85 -13.74
C VAL A 109 30.61 8.65 -14.95
N PRO A 110 31.91 9.00 -14.99
CA PRO A 110 32.44 9.87 -16.03
C PRO A 110 32.25 9.30 -17.44
N SER A 111 31.89 10.16 -18.39
CA SER A 111 31.82 9.79 -19.82
C SER A 111 33.18 9.38 -20.38
N ALA A 112 34.28 9.87 -19.81
CA ALA A 112 35.65 9.53 -20.21
C ALA A 112 36.30 8.42 -19.36
N ALA A 113 35.54 7.74 -18.47
CA ALA A 113 36.09 6.67 -17.64
C ALA A 113 36.64 5.51 -18.49
N THR A 114 37.82 5.04 -18.11
CA THR A 114 38.52 3.87 -18.68
C THR A 114 37.78 2.57 -18.34
N ALA A 115 38.09 1.49 -19.05
CA ALA A 115 37.46 0.19 -18.79
C ALA A 115 37.73 -0.31 -17.36
N GLY A 116 38.92 -0.04 -16.82
CA GLY A 116 39.28 -0.41 -15.44
C GLY A 116 38.46 0.37 -14.41
N GLU A 117 38.28 1.67 -14.60
CA GLU A 117 37.45 2.50 -13.72
C GLU A 117 35.98 2.09 -13.77
N LEU A 118 35.45 1.79 -14.95
CA LEU A 118 34.08 1.30 -15.13
C LEU A 118 33.88 -0.07 -14.47
N MET A 119 34.87 -0.96 -14.57
CA MET A 119 34.84 -2.27 -13.91
C MET A 119 34.82 -2.13 -12.39
N VAL A 120 35.66 -1.26 -11.83
CA VAL A 120 35.70 -0.98 -10.39
C VAL A 120 34.37 -0.39 -9.93
N ALA A 121 33.86 0.64 -10.63
CA ALA A 121 32.58 1.24 -10.32
C ALA A 121 31.46 0.21 -10.34
N PHE A 122 31.42 -0.67 -11.35
CA PHE A 122 30.40 -1.70 -11.45
C PHE A 122 30.49 -2.71 -10.29
N TRP A 123 31.63 -3.37 -10.10
CA TRP A 123 31.75 -4.49 -9.17
C TRP A 123 31.82 -4.09 -7.70
N HIS A 124 32.28 -2.89 -7.39
CA HIS A 124 32.47 -2.45 -6.00
C HIS A 124 31.42 -1.42 -5.58
N ASP A 125 31.10 -0.45 -6.44
CA ASP A 125 30.31 0.70 -6.02
C ASP A 125 28.83 0.60 -6.38
N LEU A 126 28.49 -0.19 -7.40
CA LEU A 126 27.15 -0.22 -7.98
C LEU A 126 26.43 -1.56 -7.80
N ALA A 127 27.00 -2.68 -8.27
CA ALA A 127 26.30 -3.96 -8.28
C ALA A 127 26.00 -4.49 -6.85
N PRO A 128 26.96 -4.59 -5.92
CA PRO A 128 26.67 -5.11 -4.58
C PRO A 128 25.58 -4.34 -3.81
N PRO A 129 25.59 -2.98 -3.72
CA PRO A 129 24.53 -2.27 -3.04
C PRO A 129 23.19 -2.33 -3.79
N THR A 130 23.19 -2.44 -5.13
CA THR A 130 21.97 -2.65 -5.90
C THR A 130 21.33 -4.00 -5.56
N ASP A 131 22.13 -5.07 -5.56
CA ASP A 131 21.63 -6.42 -5.30
C ASP A 131 21.11 -6.58 -3.86
N ALA A 132 21.78 -5.94 -2.89
CA ALA A 132 21.31 -5.88 -1.51
C ALA A 132 19.93 -5.17 -1.42
N LEU A 133 19.78 -4.02 -2.08
CA LEU A 133 18.50 -3.29 -2.14
C LEU A 133 17.40 -4.10 -2.82
N ILE A 134 17.72 -4.84 -3.88
CA ILE A 134 16.76 -5.74 -4.55
C ILE A 134 16.28 -6.84 -3.59
N ALA A 135 17.18 -7.44 -2.82
CA ALA A 135 16.83 -8.47 -1.85
C ALA A 135 15.93 -7.91 -0.74
N GLU A 136 16.29 -6.76 -0.16
CA GLU A 136 15.48 -6.07 0.85
C GLU A 136 14.09 -5.69 0.32
N PHE A 137 14.02 -5.15 -0.90
CA PHE A 137 12.76 -4.85 -1.58
C PHE A 137 11.91 -6.11 -1.76
N GLY A 138 12.54 -7.22 -2.14
CA GLY A 138 11.91 -8.53 -2.26
C GLY A 138 11.25 -8.99 -0.96
N THR A 139 11.96 -8.87 0.17
CA THR A 139 11.43 -9.19 1.50
C THR A 139 10.25 -8.29 1.87
N PHE A 140 10.37 -6.97 1.67
CA PHE A 140 9.28 -6.04 1.99
C PHE A 140 8.04 -6.29 1.12
N LYS A 141 8.24 -6.53 -0.18
CA LYS A 141 7.16 -6.90 -1.11
C LYS A 141 6.47 -8.21 -0.71
N GLN A 142 7.22 -9.22 -0.26
CA GLN A 142 6.65 -10.47 0.23
C GLN A 142 5.81 -10.25 1.48
N TYR A 143 6.27 -9.42 2.41
CA TYR A 143 5.52 -9.03 3.60
C TYR A 143 4.18 -8.37 3.23
N ILE A 144 4.18 -7.35 2.36
CA ILE A 144 2.94 -6.69 1.91
C ILE A 144 2.03 -7.67 1.17
N SER A 145 2.58 -8.53 0.31
CA SER A 145 1.79 -9.55 -0.41
C SER A 145 1.14 -10.55 0.56
N LYS A 146 1.84 -10.91 1.64
CA LYS A 146 1.29 -11.76 2.71
C LYS A 146 0.14 -11.08 3.42
N LEU A 147 0.26 -9.79 3.77
CA LEU A 147 -0.83 -9.02 4.37
C LEU A 147 -2.07 -8.99 3.45
N GLN A 148 -1.89 -8.81 2.14
CA GLN A 148 -3.01 -8.85 1.19
C GLN A 148 -3.70 -10.22 1.16
N SER A 149 -2.91 -11.29 1.10
CA SER A 149 -3.43 -12.67 1.13
C SER A 149 -4.18 -12.96 2.43
N ASP A 150 -3.63 -12.50 3.55
CA ASP A 150 -4.19 -12.69 4.88
C ASP A 150 -5.50 -11.91 5.02
N ALA A 151 -5.54 -10.65 4.62
CA ALA A 151 -6.74 -9.83 4.62
C ALA A 151 -7.82 -10.41 3.71
N TYR A 152 -7.45 -10.89 2.52
CA TYR A 152 -8.38 -11.58 1.62
C TYR A 152 -8.99 -12.83 2.26
N THR A 153 -8.15 -13.62 2.94
CA THR A 153 -8.61 -14.85 3.61
C THR A 153 -9.53 -14.54 4.78
N LEU A 154 -9.20 -13.52 5.57
CA LEU A 154 -10.05 -12.99 6.62
C LEU A 154 -11.40 -12.53 6.06
N ARG A 155 -11.43 -11.85 4.91
CA ARG A 155 -12.67 -11.47 4.22
C ARG A 155 -13.51 -12.68 3.82
N LEU A 156 -12.89 -13.76 3.33
CA LEU A 156 -13.61 -15.00 3.00
C LEU A 156 -14.20 -15.65 4.24
N PHE A 157 -13.49 -15.60 5.37
CA PHE A 157 -13.99 -16.09 6.64
C PHE A 157 -15.13 -15.21 7.18
N ASN A 158 -15.01 -13.88 7.09
CA ASN A 158 -16.07 -12.93 7.45
C ASN A 158 -17.37 -13.19 6.67
N LYS A 159 -17.23 -13.46 5.37
CA LYS A 159 -18.34 -13.89 4.50
C LYS A 159 -18.96 -15.23 4.88
N LYS A 160 -18.44 -15.98 5.85
CA LYS A 160 -19.00 -17.26 6.32
C LYS A 160 -19.39 -17.21 7.81
N TYR A 161 -18.79 -16.31 8.59
CA TYR A 161 -18.99 -16.17 10.03
C TYR A 161 -20.35 -15.53 10.42
N PHE A 162 -21.15 -15.12 9.43
CA PHE A 162 -22.52 -14.58 9.49
C PHE A 162 -23.21 -14.49 10.88
N GLN A 163 -23.35 -13.26 11.39
CA GLN A 163 -24.49 -12.89 12.21
C GLN A 163 -25.51 -12.16 11.33
N VAL A 164 -26.60 -12.86 11.00
CA VAL A 164 -27.79 -12.20 10.46
C VAL A 164 -28.53 -11.54 11.62
N ASN A 165 -29.06 -10.33 11.41
CA ASN A 165 -29.97 -9.74 12.38
C ASN A 165 -31.32 -10.50 12.38
N ASP A 166 -32.24 -10.11 13.27
CA ASP A 166 -33.56 -10.73 13.41
C ASP A 166 -34.41 -10.69 12.13
N LEU A 167 -34.02 -9.90 11.13
CA LEU A 167 -34.67 -9.77 9.82
C LEU A 167 -33.98 -10.59 8.73
N GLY A 168 -32.99 -11.43 9.07
CA GLY A 168 -32.20 -12.18 8.11
C GLY A 168 -31.24 -11.31 7.28
N VAL A 169 -31.07 -10.03 7.65
CA VAL A 169 -30.25 -9.07 6.91
C VAL A 169 -28.86 -9.03 7.52
N HIS A 170 -27.85 -9.06 6.66
CA HIS A 170 -26.47 -8.82 7.03
C HIS A 170 -26.30 -7.37 7.50
N ASN A 171 -25.91 -7.15 8.75
CA ASN A 171 -25.58 -5.81 9.25
C ASN A 171 -24.07 -5.65 9.25
N ALA A 172 -23.49 -5.27 8.11
CA ALA A 172 -22.08 -4.91 8.10
C ALA A 172 -21.94 -3.55 8.83
N TRP A 173 -20.97 -3.44 9.75
CA TRP A 173 -20.79 -2.18 10.50
C TRP A 173 -20.46 -0.99 9.58
N TYR A 174 -19.85 -1.29 8.43
CA TYR A 174 -19.43 -0.35 7.39
C TYR A 174 -20.50 -0.13 6.30
N ASP A 175 -21.71 -0.70 6.44
CA ASP A 175 -22.79 -0.46 5.49
C ASP A 175 -23.27 1.00 5.66
N PRO A 176 -23.06 1.84 4.62
CA PRO A 176 -23.48 3.21 4.69
C PRO A 176 -25.00 3.28 4.58
N VAL A 177 -25.62 4.05 5.47
CA VAL A 177 -27.04 4.37 5.43
C VAL A 177 -27.20 5.87 5.26
N VAL A 178 -28.25 6.25 4.54
CA VAL A 178 -28.66 7.65 4.48
C VAL A 178 -29.47 7.91 5.75
N ASP A 179 -28.96 8.82 6.59
CA ASP A 179 -29.76 9.39 7.66
C ASP A 179 -30.88 10.22 7.02
N MET A 180 -32.10 9.68 7.08
CA MET A 180 -33.29 10.29 6.49
C MET A 180 -33.62 11.65 7.12
N ILE A 181 -33.18 11.91 8.37
CA ILE A 181 -33.48 13.15 9.10
C ILE A 181 -32.53 14.26 8.68
N ASN A 182 -31.23 13.96 8.64
CA ASN A 182 -30.21 14.95 8.33
C ASN A 182 -29.81 14.99 6.85
N ASN A 183 -30.36 14.09 6.02
CA ASN A 183 -29.94 13.84 4.65
C ASN A 183 -28.40 13.67 4.52
N LYS A 184 -27.78 13.12 5.57
CA LYS A 184 -26.34 12.91 5.69
C LYS A 184 -26.01 11.43 5.60
N ARG A 185 -24.81 11.12 5.10
CA ARG A 185 -24.28 9.76 5.09
C ARG A 185 -23.85 9.40 6.52
N THR A 186 -24.32 8.25 7.01
CA THR A 186 -23.92 7.71 8.32
C THR A 186 -23.66 6.21 8.23
N VAL A 187 -23.09 5.62 9.27
CA VAL A 187 -22.89 4.17 9.41
C VAL A 187 -23.88 3.64 10.44
N ARG A 188 -24.41 2.43 10.21
CA ARG A 188 -25.58 1.84 10.90
C ARG A 188 -25.40 1.49 12.39
N SER A 189 -24.38 2.04 13.04
CA SER A 189 -23.95 1.84 14.43
C SER A 189 -23.08 0.59 14.69
N ARG A 190 -21.77 0.83 14.84
CA ARG A 190 -20.85 0.18 15.80
C ARG A 190 -19.71 1.17 16.06
N VAL A 191 -19.94 2.13 16.96
CA VAL A 191 -19.01 3.26 17.20
C VAL A 191 -17.57 2.80 17.38
N GLY A 192 -17.34 1.74 18.16
CA GLY A 192 -15.98 1.21 18.38
C GLY A 192 -15.29 0.65 17.13
N GLU A 193 -16.02 0.08 16.17
CA GLU A 193 -15.43 -0.39 14.90
C GLU A 193 -15.04 0.79 14.01
N PHE A 194 -15.91 1.80 13.96
CA PHE A 194 -15.64 3.01 13.20
C PHE A 194 -14.46 3.78 13.79
N THR A 195 -14.35 3.88 15.12
CA THR A 195 -13.22 4.52 15.79
C THR A 195 -11.91 3.81 15.43
N LEU A 196 -11.82 2.49 15.54
CA LEU A 196 -10.61 1.74 15.15
C LEU A 196 -10.23 1.96 13.69
N PHE A 197 -11.21 2.01 12.79
CA PHE A 197 -10.98 2.33 11.39
C PHE A 197 -10.52 3.77 11.19
N ALA A 198 -11.15 4.73 11.84
CA ALA A 198 -10.82 6.15 11.74
C ALA A 198 -9.43 6.46 12.31
N ASP A 199 -9.04 5.82 13.43
CA ASP A 199 -7.71 5.91 14.03
C ASP A 199 -6.65 5.40 13.05
N TRP A 200 -6.88 4.22 12.45
CA TRP A 200 -6.01 3.71 11.40
C TRP A 200 -5.94 4.63 10.18
N VAL A 201 -7.08 5.14 9.71
CA VAL A 201 -7.11 6.11 8.59
C VAL A 201 -6.33 7.37 8.94
N HIS A 202 -6.43 7.85 10.19
CA HIS A 202 -5.72 9.04 10.66
C HIS A 202 -4.20 8.86 10.66
N SER A 203 -3.71 7.63 10.88
CA SER A 203 -2.29 7.30 10.75
C SER A 203 -1.77 7.42 9.30
N LEU A 204 -2.65 7.43 8.28
CA LEU A 204 -2.23 7.45 6.88
C LEU A 204 -1.79 8.87 6.45
N PRO A 205 -0.65 9.01 5.74
CA PRO A 205 -0.15 10.30 5.27
C PRO A 205 -1.15 11.06 4.38
N GLU A 206 -1.98 10.37 3.59
CA GLU A 206 -3.00 11.03 2.77
C GLU A 206 -4.13 11.64 3.58
N ALA A 207 -4.52 11.01 4.69
CA ALA A 207 -5.54 11.57 5.56
C ALA A 207 -5.03 12.88 6.17
N GLN A 208 -3.78 12.88 6.67
CA GLN A 208 -3.14 14.09 7.18
C GLN A 208 -3.07 15.19 6.10
N ARG A 209 -2.59 14.88 4.89
CA ARG A 209 -2.53 15.85 3.77
C ARG A 209 -3.91 16.37 3.37
N ALA A 210 -4.93 15.51 3.31
CA ALA A 210 -6.29 15.92 2.94
C ALA A 210 -6.89 16.90 3.97
N LEU A 211 -6.61 16.66 5.26
CA LEU A 211 -7.05 17.52 6.36
C LEU A 211 -6.37 18.90 6.33
N GLU A 212 -5.08 18.94 5.96
CA GLU A 212 -4.30 20.18 5.78
C GLU A 212 -4.80 21.02 4.59
N VAL A 213 -5.11 20.40 3.44
CA VAL A 213 -5.61 21.13 2.26
C VAL A 213 -6.98 21.77 2.54
N GLN A 214 -7.88 21.08 3.23
CA GLN A 214 -9.16 21.65 3.65
C GLN A 214 -9.00 22.75 4.72
N ALA A 215 -7.97 22.69 5.56
CA ALA A 215 -7.63 23.76 6.49
C ALA A 215 -7.20 25.05 5.76
N GLY A 216 -6.47 24.93 4.66
CA GLY A 216 -6.05 26.05 3.83
C GLY A 216 -7.18 26.75 3.07
N HIS A 217 -8.26 26.03 2.76
CA HIS A 217 -9.41 26.57 2.02
C HIS A 217 -10.43 27.32 2.89
N ASP A 218 -10.58 26.96 4.16
CA ASP A 218 -11.68 27.46 5.01
C ASP A 218 -11.33 28.64 5.93
N GLY A 219 -10.06 29.10 5.97
CA GLY A 219 -9.62 30.19 6.86
C GLY A 219 -9.61 29.77 8.34
N TYR A 220 -8.43 29.47 8.90
CA TYR A 220 -8.30 28.55 10.03
C TYR A 220 -8.54 29.14 11.43
N ASN A 221 -9.32 28.42 12.25
CA ASN A 221 -9.22 28.38 13.71
C ASN A 221 -9.37 26.91 14.17
N PRO A 222 -8.36 26.28 14.80
CA PRO A 222 -8.38 24.87 15.16
C PRO A 222 -9.17 24.65 16.46
N SER A 223 -10.48 24.58 16.37
CA SER A 223 -11.29 23.93 17.42
C SER A 223 -11.45 22.45 17.08
N GLY A 224 -11.19 21.56 18.04
CA GLY A 224 -11.11 20.10 17.86
C GLY A 224 -12.32 19.43 17.17
N THR A 225 -13.51 20.04 17.23
CA THR A 225 -14.73 19.52 16.59
C THR A 225 -14.66 19.49 15.05
N LEU A 226 -14.02 20.49 14.43
CA LEU A 226 -13.92 20.55 12.96
C LEU A 226 -12.93 19.53 12.39
N PHE A 227 -11.92 19.15 13.17
CA PHE A 227 -10.95 18.15 12.77
C PHE A 227 -11.57 16.75 12.76
N GLU A 228 -12.28 16.40 13.84
CA GLU A 228 -13.00 15.13 13.97
C GLU A 228 -14.08 14.99 12.88
N ASP A 229 -14.83 16.06 12.59
CA ASP A 229 -15.85 16.06 11.53
C ASP A 229 -15.25 15.83 10.13
N ARG A 230 -14.07 16.39 9.84
CA ARG A 230 -13.38 16.19 8.55
C ARG A 230 -12.77 14.80 8.43
N LEU A 231 -12.16 14.29 9.50
CA LEU A 231 -11.64 12.92 9.53
C LEU A 231 -12.77 11.91 9.37
N PHE A 232 -13.92 12.17 9.99
CA PHE A 232 -15.15 11.39 9.81
C PHE A 232 -15.59 11.40 8.34
N ALA A 233 -15.68 12.58 7.72
CA ALA A 233 -16.07 12.72 6.32
C ALA A 233 -15.12 12.00 5.35
N TYR A 234 -13.80 12.12 5.56
CA TYR A 234 -12.78 11.43 4.76
C TYR A 234 -12.86 9.91 4.93
N SER A 235 -12.98 9.42 6.17
CA SER A 235 -13.15 8.00 6.47
C SER A 235 -14.42 7.43 5.82
N MET A 236 -15.51 8.18 5.85
CA MET A 236 -16.77 7.80 5.19
C MET A 236 -16.66 7.76 3.67
N ASP A 237 -15.96 8.72 3.05
CA ASP A 237 -15.70 8.71 1.61
C ASP A 237 -14.84 7.50 1.20
N LEU A 238 -13.82 7.17 2.00
CA LEU A 238 -12.97 6.01 1.78
C LEU A 238 -13.76 4.69 1.84
N ILE A 239 -14.64 4.52 2.84
CA ILE A 239 -15.56 3.37 2.92
C ILE A 239 -16.45 3.29 1.67
N TRP A 240 -16.99 4.43 1.23
CA TRP A 240 -17.93 4.52 0.11
C TRP A 240 -17.29 4.15 -1.23
N ARG A 241 -16.18 4.80 -1.60
CA ARG A 241 -15.45 4.50 -2.86
C ARG A 241 -15.02 3.04 -2.93
N THR A 242 -14.67 2.47 -1.79
CA THR A 242 -14.26 1.07 -1.68
C THR A 242 -15.44 0.11 -1.56
N ASN A 243 -16.68 0.58 -1.42
CA ASN A 243 -17.87 -0.26 -1.60
C ASN A 243 -18.31 -0.24 -3.07
N GLU A 244 -18.28 0.90 -3.75
CA GLU A 244 -18.64 1.02 -5.17
C GLU A 244 -17.75 0.19 -6.10
N ARG A 245 -16.44 0.09 -5.83
CA ARG A 245 -15.52 -0.80 -6.58
C ARG A 245 -15.82 -2.30 -6.39
N PHE A 246 -16.60 -2.67 -5.36
CA PHE A 246 -16.88 -4.06 -5.00
C PHE A 246 -18.34 -4.46 -5.16
N ILE A 247 -19.22 -3.57 -5.63
CA ILE A 247 -20.56 -3.94 -6.08
C ILE A 247 -20.43 -4.43 -7.53
N PRO A 248 -20.56 -5.74 -7.82
CA PRO A 248 -20.68 -6.19 -9.20
C PRO A 248 -21.99 -5.64 -9.73
N ASN A 249 -21.93 -4.70 -10.70
CA ASN A 249 -23.03 -4.23 -11.56
C ASN A 249 -24.42 -4.73 -11.13
N ARG A 250 -24.97 -4.17 -10.05
CA ARG A 250 -26.41 -4.21 -9.82
C ARG A 250 -26.94 -2.93 -10.43
N HIS A 251 -27.80 -3.09 -11.43
CA HIS A 251 -28.41 -2.07 -12.29
C HIS A 251 -27.71 -1.84 -13.64
N GLN A 252 -27.60 -2.90 -14.46
CA GLN A 252 -28.18 -2.76 -15.81
C GLN A 252 -29.68 -3.02 -15.67
N PRO A 253 -30.57 -2.03 -15.93
CA PRO A 253 -31.98 -2.32 -16.05
C PRO A 253 -32.16 -3.25 -17.26
N SER A 254 -32.73 -4.42 -17.02
CA SER A 254 -33.23 -5.33 -18.04
C SER A 254 -34.06 -4.51 -19.01
N ARG A 255 -33.61 -4.36 -20.26
CA ARG A 255 -34.44 -3.79 -21.33
C ARG A 255 -35.70 -4.63 -21.40
N GLY A 256 -36.82 -4.01 -21.04
CA GLY A 256 -38.12 -4.62 -21.03
C GLY A 256 -38.45 -5.22 -22.39
N LEU A 257 -38.91 -6.47 -22.33
CA LEU A 257 -39.78 -7.05 -23.33
C LEU A 257 -40.96 -6.11 -23.54
N GLN A 258 -40.99 -5.40 -24.66
CA GLN A 258 -42.24 -4.86 -25.19
C GLN A 258 -42.85 -5.93 -26.08
N HIS A 259 -43.85 -6.62 -25.51
CA HIS A 259 -44.89 -7.27 -26.30
C HIS A 259 -45.65 -6.20 -27.07
N GLY A 260 -45.45 -6.14 -28.39
CA GLY A 260 -46.37 -5.49 -29.31
C GLY A 260 -47.53 -6.43 -29.57
N GLY A 261 -48.71 -6.08 -29.09
CA GLY A 261 -49.97 -6.69 -29.45
C GLY A 261 -50.93 -5.62 -29.96
N THR A 262 -51.06 -5.56 -31.28
CA THR A 262 -52.31 -5.40 -32.06
C THR A 262 -52.01 -5.88 -33.46
#